data_AF-A0A7W5DUX1-F1
#
_entry.id   AF-A0A7W5DUX1-F1
#
_cell.length_a   1.000
_cell.length_b   1.000
_cell.length_c   1.000
_cell.angle_alpha   90.00
_cell.angle_beta   90.00
_cell.angle_gamma   90.00
#
_symmetry.space_group_name_H-M   'P 1'
#
loop_
_entity.id
_entity.type
_entity.pdbx_description
1 polymer ?
#
loop_
_entity_poly.entity_id
_entity_poly.type
_entity_poly.pdbx_seq_one_letter_code
_entity_poly.pdbx_strand_id
1 'polypeptide(L)'
;MDVTTLCRNYLRIFDAIPSDIPWGVVALERHVIVADARDESTSMIMEAVASRFGEVVATESLESLRCDGGPLLGCLLTVSGDADDVAGRLRAAYWQATEPCGNDENQPF
;
A
#
# COMPACT_ATOMS: atom_id res chain seq x y z
N MET A 1 -13.88 -15.16 -7.48
CA MET A 1 -12.81 -14.45 -8.21
C MET A 1 -11.52 -14.78 -7.49
N ASP A 2 -10.44 -15.06 -8.22
CA ASP A 2 -9.13 -15.32 -7.61
C ASP A 2 -8.56 -14.05 -6.95
N VAL A 3 -7.85 -14.19 -5.84
CA VAL A 3 -7.33 -13.06 -5.03
C VAL A 3 -6.26 -12.26 -5.76
N THR A 4 -5.46 -12.91 -6.61
CA THR A 4 -4.48 -12.24 -7.47
C THR A 4 -5.18 -11.35 -8.51
N THR A 5 -6.22 -11.89 -9.15
CA THR A 5 -7.06 -11.15 -10.12
C THR A 5 -7.78 -9.99 -9.44
N LEU A 6 -8.27 -10.20 -8.21
CA LEU A 6 -8.90 -9.15 -7.42
C LEU A 6 -7.92 -8.02 -7.09
N CYS A 7 -6.72 -8.35 -6.60
CA CYS A 7 -5.66 -7.38 -6.31
C CYS A 7 -5.30 -6.57 -7.56
N ARG A 8 -5.03 -7.26 -8.68
CA ARG A 8 -4.73 -6.63 -9.97
C ARG A 8 -5.86 -5.72 -10.48
N ASN A 9 -7.12 -6.08 -10.27
CA ASN A 9 -8.25 -5.24 -10.65
C ASN A 9 -8.33 -3.95 -9.83
N TYR A 10 -8.10 -4.01 -8.51
CA TYR A 10 -8.04 -2.81 -7.68
C TYR A 10 -6.87 -1.91 -8.04
N LEU A 11 -5.72 -2.49 -8.36
CA LEU A 11 -4.58 -1.71 -8.80
C LEU A 11 -4.85 -0.95 -10.11
N ARG A 12 -5.59 -1.54 -11.07
CA ARG A 12 -6.04 -0.83 -12.27
C ARG A 12 -6.97 0.35 -11.95
N ILE A 13 -7.83 0.21 -10.94
CA ILE A 13 -8.68 1.31 -10.47
C ILE A 13 -7.81 2.42 -9.87
N PHE A 14 -6.83 2.06 -9.05
CA PHE A 14 -5.92 3.03 -8.43
C PHE A 14 -5.11 3.80 -9.48
N ASP A 15 -4.60 3.10 -10.50
CA ASP A 15 -3.84 3.69 -11.62
C ASP A 15 -4.70 4.65 -12.46
N ALA A 16 -5.99 4.33 -12.65
CA ALA A 16 -6.92 5.14 -13.43
C ALA A 16 -7.37 6.44 -12.73
N ILE A 17 -7.23 6.54 -11.40
CA ILE A 17 -7.57 7.75 -10.64
C ILE A 17 -6.36 8.68 -10.68
N PRO A 18 -6.46 9.94 -11.12
CA PRO A 18 -5.38 10.90 -10.96
C PRO A 18 -5.15 11.21 -9.47
N SER A 19 -3.90 11.14 -8.99
CA SER A 19 -3.54 11.47 -7.60
C SER A 19 -2.11 12.00 -7.55
N ASP A 20 -1.92 13.11 -6.85
CA ASP A 20 -0.59 13.65 -6.54
C ASP A 20 0.11 12.86 -5.42
N ILE A 21 -0.61 11.98 -4.73
CA ILE A 21 -0.08 11.09 -3.70
C ILE A 21 0.30 9.75 -4.36
N PRO A 22 1.57 9.30 -4.23
CA PRO A 22 2.07 8.14 -4.95
C PRO A 22 1.67 6.80 -4.31
N TRP A 23 1.05 6.82 -3.13
CA TRP A 23 0.61 5.61 -2.42
C TRP A 23 -0.76 5.81 -1.77
N GLY A 24 -1.42 4.72 -1.40
CA GLY A 24 -2.70 4.77 -0.71
C GLY A 24 -3.08 3.46 -0.04
N VAL A 25 -3.99 3.56 0.92
CA VAL A 25 -4.60 2.41 1.62
C VAL A 25 -6.10 2.55 1.52
N VAL A 26 -6.78 1.51 1.05
CA VAL A 26 -8.23 1.51 0.81
C VAL A 26 -8.86 0.32 1.52
N ALA A 27 -9.91 0.60 2.31
CA ALA A 27 -10.76 -0.42 2.89
C ALA A 27 -11.74 -0.96 1.85
N LEU A 28 -11.94 -2.27 1.90
CA LEU A 28 -12.90 -3.04 1.13
C LEU A 28 -13.69 -3.90 2.13
N GLU A 29 -14.80 -4.53 1.74
CA GLU A 29 -15.68 -5.23 2.70
C GLU A 29 -14.96 -6.13 3.74
N ARG A 30 -14.07 -7.02 3.28
CA ARG A 30 -13.28 -7.93 4.13
C ARG A 30 -11.78 -7.84 3.88
N HIS A 31 -11.38 -6.86 3.09
CA HIS A 31 -10.02 -6.73 2.63
C HIS A 31 -9.54 -5.31 2.81
N VAL A 32 -8.23 -5.16 2.83
CA VAL A 32 -7.57 -3.86 2.70
C VAL A 32 -6.55 -3.98 1.59
N ILE A 33 -6.46 -2.97 0.73
CA ILE A 33 -5.40 -2.90 -0.28
C ILE A 33 -4.49 -1.72 0.03
N VAL A 34 -3.19 -1.99 0.00
CA VAL A 34 -2.14 -0.96 -0.08
C VAL A 34 -1.67 -0.89 -1.52
N ALA A 35 -1.55 0.30 -2.07
CA ALA A 35 -0.97 0.54 -3.39
C ALA A 35 0.14 1.58 -3.28
N ASP A 36 1.25 1.39 -3.99
CA ASP A 36 2.39 2.31 -3.96
C ASP A 36 3.11 2.33 -5.31
N ALA A 37 3.32 3.54 -5.87
CA ALA A 37 4.04 3.79 -7.11
C ALA A 37 5.48 4.28 -6.88
N ARG A 38 5.91 4.40 -5.62
CA ARG A 38 7.31 4.66 -5.26
C ARG A 38 8.18 3.46 -5.65
N ASP A 39 9.49 3.69 -5.72
CA ASP A 39 10.50 2.71 -6.15
C ASP A 39 10.36 1.32 -5.50
N GLU A 40 10.85 0.27 -6.18
CA GLU A 40 10.69 -1.16 -5.81
C GLU A 40 11.18 -1.49 -4.40
N SER A 41 12.08 -0.72 -3.82
CA SER A 41 12.51 -0.82 -2.41
C SER A 41 11.34 -0.72 -1.42
N THR A 42 10.23 -0.10 -1.82
CA THR A 42 8.99 -0.01 -1.04
C THR A 42 8.19 -1.31 -0.97
N SER A 43 8.43 -2.29 -1.85
CA SER A 43 7.72 -3.59 -1.86
C SER A 43 7.92 -4.37 -0.56
N MET A 44 9.19 -4.49 -0.11
CA MET A 44 9.52 -5.20 1.14
C MET A 44 8.93 -4.48 2.36
N ILE A 45 8.94 -3.15 2.35
CA ILE A 45 8.33 -2.35 3.42
C ILE A 45 6.80 -2.55 3.42
N MET A 46 6.17 -2.59 2.24
CA MET A 46 4.73 -2.79 2.08
C MET A 46 4.27 -4.10 2.71
N GLU A 47 4.84 -5.22 2.32
CA GLU A 47 4.45 -6.53 2.87
C GLU A 47 4.76 -6.63 4.38
N ALA A 48 5.92 -6.13 4.81
CA ALA A 48 6.31 -6.14 6.22
C ALA A 48 5.38 -5.31 7.11
N VAL A 49 4.93 -4.14 6.64
CA VAL A 49 3.96 -3.33 7.37
C VAL A 49 2.57 -3.97 7.30
N ALA A 50 2.13 -4.37 6.11
CA ALA A 50 0.83 -4.94 5.85
C ALA A 50 0.54 -6.19 6.70
N SER A 51 1.48 -7.14 6.75
CA SER A 51 1.35 -8.40 7.51
C SER A 51 1.11 -8.23 9.01
N ARG A 52 1.33 -7.03 9.57
CA ARG A 52 1.00 -6.71 10.98
C ARG A 52 -0.49 -6.48 11.20
N PHE A 53 -1.27 -6.27 10.14
CA PHE A 53 -2.67 -5.84 10.18
C PHE A 53 -3.64 -6.87 9.59
N GLY A 54 -3.13 -7.93 8.97
CA GLY A 54 -3.93 -8.98 8.36
C GLY A 54 -3.07 -10.03 7.67
N GLU A 55 -3.73 -11.01 7.07
CA GLU A 55 -3.07 -12.00 6.23
C GLU A 55 -2.91 -11.43 4.81
N VAL A 56 -1.67 -11.32 4.33
CA VAL A 56 -1.40 -10.95 2.94
C VAL A 56 -1.84 -12.11 2.05
N VAL A 57 -2.85 -11.89 1.22
CA VAL A 57 -3.41 -12.92 0.33
C VAL A 57 -2.98 -12.77 -1.13
N ALA A 58 -2.50 -11.59 -1.52
CA ALA A 58 -1.90 -11.36 -2.83
C ALA A 58 -0.98 -10.14 -2.82
N THR A 59 0.13 -10.23 -3.53
CA THR A 59 0.97 -9.09 -3.92
C THR A 59 1.04 -9.07 -5.45
N GLU A 60 0.75 -7.93 -6.06
CA GLU A 60 0.75 -7.77 -7.51
C GLU A 60 1.46 -6.48 -7.91
N SER A 61 1.85 -6.41 -9.18
CA SER A 61 2.35 -5.18 -9.80
C SER A 61 1.74 -4.98 -11.18
N LEU A 62 1.60 -3.71 -11.57
CA LEU A 62 1.39 -3.32 -12.97
C LEU A 62 2.33 -2.20 -13.38
N GLU A 63 2.60 -2.13 -14.67
CA GLU A 63 3.16 -0.93 -15.28
C GLU A 63 2.12 0.20 -15.15
N SER A 64 2.50 1.26 -14.44
CA SER A 64 1.61 2.40 -14.18
C SER A 64 1.57 3.32 -15.39
N LEU A 65 0.39 3.86 -15.69
CA LEU A 65 0.25 4.92 -16.69
C LEU A 65 0.53 6.31 -16.11
N ARG A 66 0.73 6.42 -14.80
CA ARG A 66 1.12 7.66 -14.14
C ARG A 66 2.58 7.97 -14.46
N CYS A 67 2.88 9.21 -14.80
CA CYS A 67 4.15 9.63 -15.40
C CYS A 67 5.32 9.73 -14.39
N ASP A 68 5.12 9.31 -13.13
CA ASP A 68 5.85 9.88 -11.99
C ASP A 68 6.61 8.84 -11.15
N GLY A 69 6.42 7.54 -11.40
CA GLY A 69 6.95 6.47 -10.57
C GLY A 69 7.01 5.15 -11.32
N GLY A 70 7.76 4.18 -10.80
CA GLY A 70 7.94 2.86 -11.42
C GLY A 70 6.64 2.04 -11.47
N PRO A 71 6.73 0.70 -11.49
CA PRO A 71 5.52 -0.12 -11.47
C PRO A 71 4.68 0.19 -10.22
N LEU A 72 3.35 0.27 -10.39
CA LEU A 72 2.43 0.36 -9.27
C LEU A 72 2.34 -1.00 -8.59
N LEU A 73 2.80 -1.03 -7.35
CA LEU A 73 2.80 -2.20 -6.48
C LEU A 73 1.51 -2.24 -5.66
N GLY A 74 1.00 -3.44 -5.39
CA GLY A 74 -0.18 -3.63 -4.55
C GLY A 74 -0.07 -4.84 -3.64
N CYS A 75 -0.53 -4.66 -2.40
CA CYS A 75 -0.65 -5.72 -1.40
C CYS A 75 -2.08 -5.79 -0.91
N LEU A 76 -2.74 -6.92 -1.15
CA LEU A 76 -4.10 -7.21 -0.71
C LEU A 76 -4.07 -8.08 0.54
N LEU A 77 -4.81 -7.63 1.55
CA LEU A 77 -4.90 -8.28 2.86
C LEU A 77 -6.31 -8.74 3.13
N THR A 78 -6.44 -9.90 3.76
CA THR A 78 -7.66 -10.27 4.50
C THR A 78 -7.49 -9.81 5.94
N VAL A 79 -8.51 -9.13 6.47
CA VAL A 79 -8.47 -8.53 7.81
C VAL A 79 -9.56 -9.11 8.69
N SER A 80 -9.28 -9.19 10.00
CA SER A 80 -10.28 -9.52 11.00
C SER A 80 -10.82 -8.23 11.62
N GLY A 81 -12.15 -8.14 11.75
CA GLY A 81 -12.82 -6.94 12.25
C GLY A 81 -13.18 -5.94 11.16
N ASP A 82 -13.29 -4.67 11.54
CA ASP A 82 -13.68 -3.58 10.66
C ASP A 82 -12.52 -3.17 9.73
N ALA A 83 -12.75 -3.30 8.42
CA ALA A 83 -11.74 -2.98 7.41
C ALA A 83 -11.40 -1.49 7.37
N ASP A 84 -12.34 -0.60 7.71
CA ASP A 84 -12.09 0.85 7.74
C ASP A 84 -11.12 1.21 8.87
N ASP A 85 -11.34 0.65 10.07
CA ASP A 85 -10.43 0.82 11.22
C ASP A 85 -9.05 0.26 10.93
N VAL A 86 -8.97 -0.92 10.29
CA VAL A 86 -7.69 -1.53 9.91
C VAL A 86 -6.98 -0.69 8.86
N ALA A 87 -7.69 -0.22 7.83
CA ALA A 87 -7.11 0.65 6.80
C ALA A 87 -6.60 1.97 7.39
N GLY A 88 -7.30 2.56 8.35
CA GLY A 88 -6.85 3.75 9.08
C GLY A 88 -5.52 3.53 9.80
N ARG A 89 -5.41 2.46 10.58
CA ARG A 89 -4.17 2.13 11.31
C ARG A 89 -3.03 1.73 10.38
N LEU A 90 -3.34 0.97 9.33
CA LEU A 90 -2.37 0.57 8.31
C LEU A 90 -1.81 1.79 7.58
N ARG A 91 -2.67 2.75 7.21
CA ARG A 91 -2.25 4.02 6.59
C ARG A 91 -1.28 4.79 7.47
N ALA A 92 -1.56 4.90 8.77
CA ALA A 92 -0.68 5.57 9.72
C ALA A 92 0.68 4.86 9.86
N ALA A 93 0.68 3.53 10.00
CA ALA A 93 1.91 2.75 10.11
C ALA A 93 2.75 2.79 8.82
N TYR A 94 2.09 2.76 7.67
CA TYR A 94 2.77 2.80 6.38
C TYR A 94 3.37 4.17 6.09
N TRP A 95 2.69 5.26 6.47
CA TRP A 95 3.27 6.60 6.45
C TRP A 95 4.56 6.64 7.27
N GLN A 96 4.52 6.22 8.54
CA GLN A 96 5.71 6.23 9.41
C GLN A 96 6.87 5.39 8.87
N ALA A 97 6.58 4.27 8.22
CA ALA A 97 7.61 3.39 7.67
C ALA A 97 8.24 3.90 6.37
N THR A 98 7.57 4.83 5.69
CA THR A 98 7.97 5.33 4.37
C THR A 98 8.15 6.85 4.33
N GLU A 99 8.06 7.51 5.48
CA GLU A 99 8.41 8.91 5.66
C GLU A 99 9.89 9.05 5.25
N PRO A 100 10.23 9.98 4.35
CA PRO A 100 11.62 10.25 4.05
C PRO A 100 12.28 10.57 5.39
N CYS A 101 13.39 9.92 5.73
CA CYS A 101 14.18 10.31 6.90
C CYS A 101 14.47 11.80 6.76
N GLY A 102 13.68 12.64 7.44
CA GLY A 102 14.00 14.03 7.61
C GLY A 102 15.38 14.06 8.20
N ASN A 103 16.20 15.00 7.72
CA ASN A 103 17.55 15.23 8.21
C ASN A 103 17.48 15.77 9.65
N ASP A 104 16.97 14.99 10.60
CA ASP A 104 17.03 15.23 12.03
C ASP A 104 18.42 14.79 12.51
N GLU A 105 19.45 15.49 12.02
CA GLU A 105 20.77 15.57 12.66
C GLU A 105 20.71 16.35 14.00
N ASN A 106 19.59 16.29 14.71
CA ASN A 106 19.38 16.97 15.98
C ASN A 106 18.58 16.12 16.97
N GLN A 107 18.84 14.81 17.02
CA GLN A 107 18.53 14.05 18.22
C GLN A 107 19.69 14.25 19.21
N PRO A 108 19.46 14.89 20.37
CA PRO A 108 20.50 15.04 21.37
C PRO A 108 20.75 13.67 22.00
N PHE A 109 21.90 13.07 21.68
CA PHE A 109 22.56 12.17 22.62
C PHE A 109 23.21 13.02 23.72
#